data_AF-A0A3A9VF80-F1
#
_entry.id   AF-A0A3A9VF80-F1
#
_cell.length_a   1.000
_cell.length_b   1.000
_cell.length_c   1.000
_cell.angle_alpha   90.00
_cell.angle_beta   90.00
_cell.angle_gamma   90.00
#
_symmetry.space_group_name_H-M   'P 1'
#
loop_
_entity.id
_entity.type
_entity.pdbx_description
1 polymer ?
#
loop_
_entity_poly.entity_id
_entity_poly.type
_entity_poly.pdbx_seq_one_letter_code
_entity_poly.pdbx_strand_id
1 'polypeptide(L)'
;MLFSVSCGVPQADFDKLKKENEKLKKEIAECELTPAEILEKANVYYDASDFTKSREKLKTLIAKYANSDEGKKGKRLLKRVENKILETARAQNDQDTEVEEEEKNEGLSEKEEKERKARQKKKEAAIAKMNKKYDINDDVTWYSDKSSTKLNTKNYIQAYIGKKEKKPWIGISINYFSKKKWLFIERIEIIADKKTFELEENTPGEFNSKEESGGKREWLDRVIKNEDMLMTKAIASSKIAKIRFVGKDDVSTRTISKNEKKAIKNVLEAYVALGGNIK
;
A
#
# COMPACT_ATOMS: atom_id res chain seq x y z
N MET A 1 77.65 8.80 58.92
CA MET A 1 76.92 9.52 57.87
C MET A 1 77.66 9.27 56.56
N LEU A 2 77.07 8.51 55.63
CA LEU A 2 77.42 8.44 54.20
C LEU A 2 76.40 7.49 53.55
N PHE A 3 75.29 8.05 53.07
CA PHE A 3 74.37 7.34 52.18
C PHE A 3 74.80 7.66 50.75
N SER A 4 75.20 6.61 50.03
CA SER A 4 75.47 6.61 48.60
C SER A 4 74.15 6.72 47.83
N VAL A 5 73.94 7.86 47.16
CA VAL A 5 72.82 8.06 46.24
C VAL A 5 73.20 7.44 44.89
N SER A 6 72.62 6.27 44.60
CA SER A 6 72.72 5.62 43.30
C SER A 6 71.92 6.43 42.26
N CYS A 7 72.63 7.05 41.31
CA CYS A 7 72.03 7.61 40.10
C CYS A 7 71.64 6.46 39.15
N GLY A 8 70.45 5.89 39.37
CA GLY A 8 69.81 4.97 38.42
C GLY A 8 68.71 5.70 37.66
N VAL A 9 68.70 5.57 36.33
CA VAL A 9 67.58 6.03 35.49
C VAL A 9 66.29 5.38 36.01
N PRO A 10 65.19 6.14 36.20
CA PRO A 10 63.93 5.58 36.65
C PRO A 10 63.48 4.42 35.75
N GLN A 11 63.07 3.30 36.35
CA GLN A 11 62.69 2.07 35.62
C GLN A 11 61.67 2.32 34.51
N ALA A 12 60.76 3.29 34.69
CA ALA A 12 59.77 3.69 33.71
C ALA A 12 60.38 4.29 32.43
N ASP A 13 61.46 5.07 32.55
CA ASP A 13 62.15 5.66 31.39
C ASP A 13 62.94 4.60 30.63
N PHE A 14 63.53 3.63 31.35
CA PHE A 14 64.18 2.47 30.74
C PHE A 14 63.18 1.61 29.95
N ASP A 15 62.01 1.32 30.50
CA ASP A 15 60.98 0.52 29.84
C ASP A 15 60.38 1.25 28.62
N LYS A 16 60.23 2.57 28.70
CA LYS A 16 59.80 3.42 27.57
C LYS A 16 60.84 3.39 26.45
N LEU A 17 62.10 3.65 26.77
CA LEU A 17 63.21 3.61 25.81
C LEU A 17 63.36 2.22 25.20
N LYS A 18 63.18 1.14 25.97
CA LYS A 18 63.21 -0.24 25.47
C LYS A 18 62.10 -0.52 24.47
N LYS A 19 60.86 -0.09 24.76
CA LYS A 19 59.73 -0.20 23.82
C LYS A 19 59.96 0.61 22.55
N GLU A 20 60.51 1.82 22.69
CA GLU A 20 60.82 2.69 21.56
C GLU A 20 61.95 2.12 20.70
N ASN A 21 62.97 1.52 21.31
CA ASN A 21 64.07 0.84 20.61
C ASN A 21 63.60 -0.45 19.91
N GLU A 22 62.72 -1.23 20.53
CA GLU A 22 62.04 -2.38 19.89
C GLU A 22 61.21 -1.95 18.67
N LYS A 23 60.48 -0.83 18.78
CA LYS A 23 59.70 -0.25 17.69
C LYS A 23 60.61 0.23 16.55
N LEU A 24 61.65 1.00 16.87
CA LEU A 24 62.62 1.48 15.89
C LEU A 24 63.38 0.33 15.20
N LYS A 25 63.70 -0.76 15.91
CA LYS A 25 64.29 -1.97 15.31
C LYS A 25 63.35 -2.65 14.33
N LYS A 26 62.04 -2.70 14.63
CA LYS A 26 61.04 -3.20 13.67
C LYS A 26 60.92 -2.30 12.45
N GLU A 27 60.92 -0.98 12.64
CA GLU A 27 60.88 0.00 11.55
C GLU A 27 62.14 -0.03 10.68
N ILE A 28 63.33 -0.24 11.27
CA ILE A 28 64.60 -0.41 10.56
C ILE A 28 64.64 -1.74 9.80
N ALA A 29 64.19 -2.84 10.41
CA ALA A 29 64.09 -4.14 9.74
C ALA A 29 63.11 -4.12 8.54
N GLU A 30 62.09 -3.27 8.56
CA GLU A 30 61.23 -3.00 7.40
C GLU A 30 61.91 -2.12 6.33
N CYS A 31 62.90 -1.32 6.72
CA CYS A 31 63.69 -0.48 5.80
C CYS A 31 64.84 -1.22 5.11
N GLU A 32 65.35 -2.32 5.68
CA GLU A 32 66.49 -3.10 5.15
C GLU A 32 66.11 -4.24 4.19
N LEU A 33 64.81 -4.46 3.94
CA LEU A 33 64.41 -5.54 3.03
C LEU A 33 64.94 -5.29 1.62
N THR A 34 65.66 -6.29 1.11
CA THR A 34 66.13 -6.32 -0.27
C THR A 34 64.95 -6.35 -1.24
N PRO A 35 65.13 -5.89 -2.49
CA PRO A 35 64.07 -5.96 -3.50
C PRO A 35 63.47 -7.37 -3.67
N ALA A 36 64.30 -8.41 -3.48
CA ALA A 36 63.89 -9.81 -3.55
C ALA A 36 62.94 -10.20 -2.40
N GLU A 37 63.28 -9.84 -1.17
CA GLU A 37 62.46 -10.14 0.02
C GLU A 37 61.11 -9.40 0.00
N ILE A 38 61.09 -8.16 -0.52
CA ILE A 38 59.83 -7.42 -0.67
C ILE A 38 58.93 -8.09 -1.72
N LEU A 39 59.52 -8.54 -2.84
CA LEU A 39 58.77 -9.25 -3.87
C LEU A 39 58.28 -10.61 -3.37
N GLU A 40 59.10 -11.34 -2.60
CA GLU A 40 58.72 -12.61 -1.98
C GLU A 40 57.55 -12.43 -1.02
N LYS A 41 57.61 -11.45 -0.10
CA LYS A 41 56.49 -11.14 0.79
C LYS A 41 55.23 -10.76 0.03
N ALA A 42 55.35 -10.01 -1.07
CA ALA A 42 54.23 -9.67 -1.93
C ALA A 42 53.59 -10.92 -2.59
N ASN A 43 54.40 -11.88 -3.02
CA ASN A 43 53.91 -13.17 -3.55
C ASN A 43 53.23 -14.00 -2.46
N VAL A 44 53.81 -14.08 -1.26
CA VAL A 44 53.19 -14.79 -0.12
C VAL A 44 51.79 -14.22 0.18
N TYR A 45 51.64 -12.89 0.21
CA TYR A 45 50.31 -12.27 0.37
C TYR A 45 49.38 -12.53 -0.82
N TYR A 46 49.92 -12.57 -2.05
CA TYR A 46 49.12 -12.89 -3.24
C TYR A 46 48.59 -14.32 -3.20
N ASP A 47 49.44 -15.30 -2.85
CA ASP A 47 49.08 -16.72 -2.76
C ASP A 47 48.10 -16.97 -1.60
N ALA A 48 48.23 -16.22 -0.51
CA ALA A 48 47.27 -16.19 0.59
C ALA A 48 45.97 -15.44 0.26
N SER A 49 45.79 -14.94 -0.96
CA SER A 49 44.65 -14.12 -1.41
C SER A 49 44.45 -12.81 -0.61
N ASP A 50 45.45 -12.37 0.15
CA ASP A 50 45.46 -11.06 0.82
C ASP A 50 45.96 -10.00 -0.17
N PHE A 51 45.12 -9.72 -1.17
CA PHE A 51 45.45 -8.84 -2.28
C PHE A 51 45.75 -7.40 -1.81
N THR A 52 45.13 -6.94 -0.71
CA THR A 52 45.40 -5.62 -0.13
C THR A 52 46.83 -5.53 0.39
N LYS A 53 47.28 -6.49 1.22
CA LYS A 53 48.66 -6.48 1.73
C LYS A 53 49.68 -6.72 0.61
N SER A 54 49.36 -7.57 -0.36
CA SER A 54 50.19 -7.79 -1.55
C SER A 54 50.39 -6.48 -2.33
N ARG A 55 49.31 -5.72 -2.56
CA ARG A 55 49.36 -4.41 -3.25
C ARG A 55 50.27 -3.41 -2.56
N GLU A 56 50.15 -3.27 -1.23
CA GLU A 56 50.96 -2.31 -0.47
C GLU A 56 52.46 -2.65 -0.52
N LYS A 57 52.82 -3.94 -0.42
CA LYS A 57 54.22 -4.37 -0.56
C LYS A 57 54.75 -4.15 -1.97
N LEU A 58 53.93 -4.37 -3.01
CA LEU A 58 54.32 -4.12 -4.40
C LEU A 58 54.50 -2.64 -4.71
N LYS A 59 53.62 -1.78 -4.20
CA LYS A 59 53.79 -0.31 -4.30
C LYS A 59 55.09 0.13 -3.64
N THR A 60 55.41 -0.44 -2.47
CA THR A 60 56.67 -0.16 -1.76
C THR A 60 57.90 -0.59 -2.59
N LEU A 61 57.88 -1.80 -3.17
CA LEU A 61 58.93 -2.30 -4.07
C LEU A 61 59.13 -1.39 -5.28
N ILE A 62 58.04 -0.99 -5.93
CA ILE A 62 58.09 -0.16 -7.14
C ILE A 62 58.56 1.26 -6.82
N ALA A 63 58.15 1.83 -5.69
CA ALA A 63 58.57 3.16 -5.27
C ALA A 63 60.07 3.24 -4.96
N LYS A 64 60.64 2.21 -4.32
CA LYS A 64 62.05 2.20 -3.91
C LYS A 64 62.99 1.63 -4.97
N TYR A 65 62.52 0.68 -5.80
CA TYR A 65 63.37 -0.12 -6.70
C TYR A 65 62.78 -0.27 -8.10
N ALA A 66 62.22 0.81 -8.67
CA ALA A 66 61.48 0.79 -9.94
C ALA A 66 62.21 0.16 -11.14
N ASN A 67 63.55 0.26 -11.18
CA ASN A 67 64.40 -0.16 -12.29
C ASN A 67 65.09 -1.52 -12.08
N SER A 68 64.97 -2.12 -10.89
CA SER A 68 65.49 -3.48 -10.66
C SER A 68 64.63 -4.52 -11.37
N ASP A 69 65.15 -5.72 -11.55
CA ASP A 69 64.38 -6.81 -12.16
C ASP A 69 63.21 -7.25 -11.27
N GLU A 70 63.37 -7.16 -9.95
CA GLU A 70 62.31 -7.34 -8.96
C GLU A 70 61.25 -6.24 -9.08
N GLY A 71 61.64 -4.97 -9.25
CA GLY A 71 60.72 -3.87 -9.51
C GLY A 71 59.87 -4.09 -10.77
N LYS A 72 60.48 -4.56 -11.87
CA LYS A 72 59.76 -4.93 -13.10
C LYS A 72 58.81 -6.10 -12.90
N LYS A 73 59.23 -7.14 -12.16
CA LYS A 73 58.37 -8.28 -11.77
C LYS A 73 57.20 -7.79 -10.90
N GLY A 74 57.47 -6.90 -9.95
CA GLY A 74 56.49 -6.30 -9.06
C GLY A 74 55.40 -5.53 -9.80
N LYS A 75 55.74 -4.73 -10.83
CA LYS A 75 54.75 -4.05 -11.68
C LYS A 75 53.76 -5.01 -12.35
N ARG A 76 54.26 -6.15 -12.83
CA ARG A 76 53.39 -7.17 -13.47
C ARG A 76 52.45 -7.82 -12.45
N LEU A 77 52.96 -8.14 -11.25
CA LEU A 77 52.14 -8.70 -10.19
C LEU A 77 51.11 -7.69 -9.66
N LEU A 78 51.48 -6.42 -9.54
CA LEU A 78 50.59 -5.35 -9.08
C LEU A 78 49.36 -5.24 -9.96
N LYS A 79 49.52 -5.30 -11.30
CA LYS A 79 48.39 -5.30 -12.23
C LYS A 79 47.43 -6.49 -12.00
N ARG A 80 47.97 -7.68 -11.68
CA ARG A 80 47.14 -8.87 -11.38
C ARG A 80 46.41 -8.72 -10.05
N VAL A 81 47.11 -8.22 -9.03
CA VAL A 81 46.55 -7.90 -7.71
C VAL A 81 45.42 -6.88 -7.83
N GLU A 82 45.62 -5.79 -8.57
CA GLU A 82 44.62 -4.75 -8.79
C GLU A 82 43.39 -5.29 -9.55
N ASN A 83 43.59 -6.14 -10.56
CA ASN A 83 42.50 -6.82 -11.24
C ASN A 83 41.73 -7.75 -10.28
N LYS A 84 42.42 -8.49 -9.40
CA LYS A 84 41.76 -9.37 -8.41
C LYS A 84 40.97 -8.59 -7.38
N ILE A 85 41.48 -7.46 -6.90
CA ILE A 85 40.75 -6.54 -6.01
C ILE A 85 39.49 -6.00 -6.71
N LEU A 86 39.61 -5.64 -7.99
CA LEU A 86 38.49 -5.15 -8.80
C LEU A 86 37.45 -6.26 -9.05
N GLU A 87 37.87 -7.50 -9.31
CA GLU A 87 37.00 -8.67 -9.44
C GLU A 87 36.27 -8.97 -8.12
N THR A 88 36.95 -8.93 -6.97
CA THR A 88 36.32 -9.16 -5.66
C THR A 88 35.34 -8.04 -5.28
N ALA A 89 35.66 -6.79 -5.61
CA ALA A 89 34.77 -5.65 -5.37
C ALA A 89 33.51 -5.70 -6.26
N ARG A 90 33.64 -6.19 -7.49
CA ARG A 90 32.50 -6.43 -8.40
C ARG A 90 31.62 -7.57 -7.88
N ALA A 91 32.22 -8.69 -7.45
CA ALA A 91 31.48 -9.82 -6.89
C ALA A 91 30.73 -9.48 -5.59
N GLN A 92 31.27 -8.57 -4.77
CA GLN A 92 30.58 -8.06 -3.57
C GLN A 92 29.42 -7.12 -3.93
N ASN A 93 29.62 -6.21 -4.89
CA ASN A 93 28.53 -5.34 -5.36
C ASN A 93 27.38 -6.14 -5.99
N ASP A 94 27.67 -7.21 -6.76
CA ASP A 94 26.63 -8.03 -7.37
C ASP A 94 25.80 -8.79 -6.30
N GLN A 95 26.42 -9.25 -5.21
CA GLN A 95 25.71 -9.87 -4.08
C GLN A 95 24.86 -8.89 -3.25
N ASP A 96 25.37 -7.69 -2.98
CA ASP A 96 24.62 -6.68 -2.20
C ASP A 96 23.41 -6.14 -2.98
N THR A 97 23.50 -6.12 -4.32
CA THR A 97 22.38 -5.68 -5.19
C THR A 97 21.27 -6.73 -5.28
N GLU A 98 21.61 -8.02 -5.32
CA GLU A 98 20.62 -9.12 -5.34
C GLU A 98 19.85 -9.22 -4.01
N VAL A 99 20.51 -9.05 -2.86
CA VAL A 99 19.85 -9.09 -1.53
C VAL A 99 18.90 -7.91 -1.34
N GLU A 100 19.27 -6.69 -1.78
CA GLU A 100 18.37 -5.54 -1.72
C GLU A 100 17.15 -5.66 -2.66
N GLU A 101 17.30 -6.30 -3.81
CA GLU A 101 16.19 -6.55 -4.74
C GLU A 101 15.25 -7.64 -4.24
N GLU A 102 15.77 -8.70 -3.60
CA GLU A 102 14.98 -9.73 -2.94
C GLU A 102 14.20 -9.17 -1.74
N GLU A 103 14.82 -8.40 -0.84
CA GLU A 103 14.13 -7.77 0.29
C GLU A 103 13.05 -6.76 -0.15
N LYS A 104 13.31 -5.99 -1.22
CA LYS A 104 12.30 -5.08 -1.82
C LYS A 104 11.15 -5.87 -2.45
N ASN A 105 11.42 -6.98 -3.14
CA ASN A 105 10.39 -7.83 -3.74
C ASN A 105 9.58 -8.59 -2.68
N GLU A 106 10.19 -9.08 -1.61
CA GLU A 106 9.50 -9.67 -0.47
C GLU A 106 8.61 -8.64 0.23
N GLY A 107 9.13 -7.43 0.52
CA GLY A 107 8.36 -6.34 1.11
C GLY A 107 7.20 -5.84 0.22
N LEU A 108 7.36 -5.86 -1.10
CA LEU A 108 6.28 -5.62 -2.06
C LEU A 108 5.23 -6.73 -1.99
N SER A 109 5.64 -8.00 -1.96
CA SER A 109 4.74 -9.15 -1.87
C SER A 109 3.93 -9.18 -0.56
N GLU A 110 4.55 -8.82 0.56
CA GLU A 110 3.88 -8.73 1.86
C GLU A 110 2.88 -7.58 1.91
N LYS A 111 3.25 -6.42 1.33
CA LYS A 111 2.36 -5.26 1.23
C LYS A 111 1.16 -5.59 0.34
N GLU A 112 1.38 -6.21 -0.82
CA GLU A 112 0.33 -6.65 -1.73
C GLU A 112 -0.61 -7.66 -1.08
N GLU A 113 -0.06 -8.64 -0.35
CA GLU A 113 -0.85 -9.64 0.37
C GLU A 113 -1.67 -9.00 1.51
N LYS A 114 -1.08 -8.05 2.24
CA LYS A 114 -1.78 -7.28 3.27
C LYS A 114 -2.89 -6.43 2.68
N GLU A 115 -2.65 -5.78 1.53
CA GLU A 115 -3.66 -5.04 0.80
C GLU A 115 -4.77 -5.97 0.28
N ARG A 116 -4.44 -7.14 -0.25
CA ARG A 116 -5.39 -8.13 -0.73
C ARG A 116 -6.28 -8.63 0.40
N LYS A 117 -5.68 -9.01 1.55
CA LYS A 117 -6.42 -9.39 2.77
C LYS A 117 -7.32 -8.25 3.26
N ALA A 118 -6.83 -7.01 3.26
CA ALA A 118 -7.62 -5.85 3.66
C ALA A 118 -8.79 -5.59 2.70
N ARG A 119 -8.58 -5.70 1.38
CA ARG A 119 -9.63 -5.59 0.35
C ARG A 119 -10.67 -6.69 0.50
N GLN A 120 -10.23 -7.92 0.73
CA GLN A 120 -11.11 -9.07 0.96
C GLN A 120 -11.95 -8.89 2.23
N LYS A 121 -11.32 -8.48 3.34
CA LYS A 121 -12.03 -8.23 4.60
C LYS A 121 -13.04 -7.08 4.48
N LYS A 122 -12.70 -6.01 3.75
CA LYS A 122 -13.63 -4.91 3.44
C LYS A 122 -14.81 -5.39 2.60
N LYS A 123 -14.54 -6.23 1.59
CA LYS A 123 -15.57 -6.83 0.74
C LYS A 123 -16.53 -7.69 1.57
N GLU A 124 -16.02 -8.61 2.37
CA GLU A 124 -16.82 -9.46 3.25
C GLU A 124 -17.66 -8.65 4.24
N ALA A 125 -17.06 -7.63 4.86
CA ALA A 125 -17.76 -6.74 5.79
C ALA A 125 -18.90 -5.95 5.13
N ALA A 126 -18.74 -5.51 3.88
CA ALA A 126 -19.80 -4.84 3.13
C ALA A 126 -20.96 -5.80 2.81
N ILE A 127 -20.65 -7.02 2.36
CA ILE A 127 -21.66 -8.04 2.02
C ILE A 127 -22.39 -8.57 3.26
N ALA A 128 -21.72 -8.68 4.40
CA ALA A 128 -22.30 -9.18 5.65
C ALA A 128 -23.47 -8.31 6.17
N LYS A 129 -23.56 -7.04 5.74
CA LYS A 129 -24.67 -6.12 6.08
C LYS A 129 -25.92 -6.35 5.22
N MET A 130 -25.82 -7.16 4.16
CA MET A 130 -26.89 -7.36 3.20
C MET A 130 -27.74 -8.60 3.53
N ASN A 131 -29.03 -8.51 3.26
CA ASN A 131 -29.88 -9.66 2.95
C ASN A 131 -29.54 -10.13 1.53
N LYS A 132 -29.47 -11.44 1.32
CA LYS A 132 -29.21 -12.06 0.01
C LYS A 132 -30.40 -12.94 -0.37
N LYS A 133 -30.96 -12.77 -1.57
CA LYS A 133 -32.00 -13.63 -2.13
C LYS A 133 -31.61 -14.02 -3.56
N TYR A 134 -31.55 -15.32 -3.83
CA TYR A 134 -31.38 -15.82 -5.19
C TYR A 134 -32.74 -16.03 -5.84
N ASP A 135 -32.91 -15.52 -7.06
CA ASP A 135 -34.04 -15.76 -7.93
C ASP A 135 -33.63 -16.75 -9.03
N ILE A 136 -34.23 -17.93 -9.01
CA ILE A 136 -33.89 -19.02 -9.93
C ILE A 136 -34.42 -18.78 -11.35
N ASN A 137 -35.53 -18.04 -11.48
CA ASN A 137 -36.17 -17.84 -12.79
C ASN A 137 -35.38 -16.85 -13.63
N ASP A 138 -34.90 -15.78 -12.99
CA ASP A 138 -34.16 -14.72 -13.67
C ASP A 138 -32.64 -14.92 -13.63
N ASP A 139 -32.17 -15.89 -12.83
CA ASP A 139 -30.75 -16.10 -12.49
C ASP A 139 -30.12 -14.81 -11.94
N VAL A 140 -30.77 -14.25 -10.91
CA VAL A 140 -30.34 -13.00 -10.28
C VAL A 140 -30.20 -13.19 -8.78
N THR A 141 -29.07 -12.78 -8.24
CA THR A 141 -28.92 -12.60 -6.80
C THR A 141 -29.21 -11.15 -6.43
N TRP A 142 -30.24 -10.96 -5.61
CA TRP A 142 -30.63 -9.67 -5.03
C TRP A 142 -29.98 -9.45 -3.68
N TYR A 143 -29.44 -8.26 -3.48
CA TYR A 143 -28.87 -7.79 -2.21
C TYR A 143 -29.57 -6.50 -1.76
N SER A 144 -29.98 -6.44 -0.49
CA SER A 144 -30.54 -5.23 0.13
C SER A 144 -29.97 -5.08 1.54
N ASP A 145 -29.85 -3.88 2.07
CA ASP A 145 -29.39 -3.72 3.46
C ASP A 145 -30.34 -4.44 4.43
N LYS A 146 -29.81 -5.03 5.52
CA LYS A 146 -30.62 -5.75 6.53
C LYS A 146 -31.69 -4.89 7.20
N SER A 147 -31.51 -3.58 7.25
CA SER A 147 -32.48 -2.63 7.81
C SER A 147 -33.55 -2.16 6.80
N SER A 148 -33.41 -2.54 5.53
CA SER A 148 -34.37 -2.26 4.46
C SER A 148 -35.75 -2.85 4.78
N THR A 149 -36.81 -2.08 4.64
CA THR A 149 -38.18 -2.55 4.88
C THR A 149 -38.80 -3.13 3.60
N LYS A 150 -39.69 -4.10 3.74
CA LYS A 150 -40.48 -4.65 2.62
C LYS A 150 -41.98 -4.35 2.77
N LEU A 151 -42.34 -3.46 3.68
CA LEU A 151 -43.73 -3.19 4.01
C LEU A 151 -44.32 -2.17 3.05
N ASN A 152 -45.35 -2.58 2.33
CA ASN A 152 -46.00 -1.74 1.33
C ASN A 152 -46.70 -0.52 1.91
N THR A 153 -47.07 -0.59 3.18
CA THR A 153 -47.77 0.44 3.96
C THR A 153 -46.84 1.41 4.68
N LYS A 154 -45.54 1.42 4.34
CA LYS A 154 -44.54 2.34 4.92
C LYS A 154 -43.86 3.19 3.86
N ASN A 155 -43.72 4.47 4.15
CA ASN A 155 -42.91 5.37 3.33
C ASN A 155 -41.43 5.00 3.44
N TYR A 156 -40.74 4.86 2.30
CA TYR A 156 -39.31 4.58 2.28
C TYR A 156 -38.62 5.07 1.01
N ILE A 157 -37.30 5.23 1.09
CA ILE A 157 -36.37 5.30 -0.04
C ILE A 157 -35.19 4.39 0.28
N GLN A 158 -34.88 3.47 -0.62
CA GLN A 158 -33.86 2.44 -0.39
C GLN A 158 -33.22 2.03 -1.70
N ALA A 159 -31.95 1.63 -1.62
CA ALA A 159 -31.22 1.07 -2.75
C ALA A 159 -31.10 -0.45 -2.61
N TYR A 160 -30.91 -1.15 -3.71
CA TYR A 160 -30.66 -2.59 -3.76
C TYR A 160 -29.69 -2.91 -4.91
N ILE A 161 -29.12 -4.12 -4.90
CA ILE A 161 -28.23 -4.60 -5.96
C ILE A 161 -28.85 -5.85 -6.57
N GLY A 162 -28.95 -5.88 -7.89
CA GLY A 162 -29.09 -7.13 -8.62
C GLY A 162 -27.74 -7.56 -9.16
N LYS A 163 -27.46 -8.86 -9.12
CA LYS A 163 -26.23 -9.41 -9.68
C LYS A 163 -26.54 -10.68 -10.45
N LYS A 164 -26.26 -10.62 -11.75
CA LYS A 164 -26.23 -11.76 -12.64
C LYS A 164 -24.79 -12.06 -13.00
N GLU A 165 -24.34 -13.29 -12.78
CA GLU A 165 -22.95 -13.69 -12.95
C GLU A 165 -21.96 -12.73 -12.23
N LYS A 166 -21.07 -12.05 -12.98
CA LYS A 166 -20.09 -11.06 -12.48
C LYS A 166 -20.53 -9.61 -12.71
N LYS A 167 -21.75 -9.36 -13.16
CA LYS A 167 -22.26 -8.03 -13.55
C LYS A 167 -23.30 -7.55 -12.54
N PRO A 168 -22.91 -6.76 -11.52
CA PRO A 168 -23.87 -6.13 -10.63
C PRO A 168 -24.47 -4.86 -11.27
N TRP A 169 -25.74 -4.61 -11.00
CA TRP A 169 -26.39 -3.31 -11.18
C TRP A 169 -27.02 -2.87 -9.86
N ILE A 170 -27.28 -1.58 -9.73
CA ILE A 170 -27.89 -0.99 -8.55
C ILE A 170 -29.25 -0.40 -8.93
N GLY A 171 -30.24 -0.63 -8.10
CA GLY A 171 -31.58 -0.08 -8.25
C GLY A 171 -31.99 0.75 -7.05
N ILE A 172 -33.01 1.56 -7.25
CA ILE A 172 -33.64 2.37 -6.21
C ILE A 172 -35.13 2.03 -6.15
N SER A 173 -35.64 1.91 -4.94
CA SER A 173 -37.04 1.67 -4.64
C SER A 173 -37.53 2.77 -3.71
N ILE A 174 -38.52 3.52 -4.16
CA ILE A 174 -39.16 4.62 -3.43
C ILE A 174 -40.62 4.27 -3.28
N ASN A 175 -41.12 4.32 -2.04
CA ASN A 175 -42.52 4.04 -1.74
C ASN A 175 -43.14 5.21 -0.99
N TYR A 176 -44.28 5.64 -1.51
CA TYR A 176 -45.20 6.58 -0.88
C TYR A 176 -46.47 5.81 -0.49
N PHE A 177 -46.86 5.92 0.77
CA PHE A 177 -48.10 5.37 1.31
C PHE A 177 -48.85 6.42 2.12
N SER A 178 -50.14 6.56 1.83
CA SER A 178 -51.05 7.49 2.46
C SER A 178 -52.36 6.82 2.82
N LYS A 179 -52.83 6.99 4.06
CA LYS A 179 -54.16 6.52 4.48
C LYS A 179 -55.31 7.37 3.94
N LYS A 180 -55.01 8.58 3.43
CA LYS A 180 -56.02 9.62 3.16
C LYS A 180 -56.38 9.70 1.69
N LYS A 181 -55.47 10.23 0.87
CA LYS A 181 -55.72 10.52 -0.54
C LYS A 181 -54.52 10.14 -1.40
N TRP A 182 -54.83 9.92 -2.68
CA TRP A 182 -53.85 9.78 -3.74
C TRP A 182 -53.13 11.11 -3.88
N LEU A 183 -51.83 11.03 -4.14
CA LEU A 183 -51.06 12.17 -4.55
C LEU A 183 -51.01 12.26 -6.09
N PHE A 184 -51.03 11.11 -6.77
CA PHE A 184 -50.77 11.00 -8.22
C PHE A 184 -49.44 11.64 -8.55
N ILE A 185 -48.37 11.01 -8.06
CA ILE A 185 -46.99 11.51 -8.16
C ILE A 185 -46.63 11.73 -9.63
N GLU A 186 -46.28 12.97 -9.97
CA GLU A 186 -45.79 13.37 -11.29
C GLU A 186 -44.26 13.48 -11.28
N ARG A 187 -43.67 13.84 -10.12
CA ARG A 187 -42.22 13.85 -9.91
C ARG A 187 -41.84 13.72 -8.44
N ILE A 188 -40.57 13.37 -8.20
CA ILE A 188 -39.99 13.29 -6.86
C ILE A 188 -38.75 14.20 -6.78
N GLU A 189 -38.71 15.08 -5.80
CA GLU A 189 -37.57 15.95 -5.51
C GLU A 189 -36.79 15.40 -4.29
N ILE A 190 -35.51 15.10 -4.48
CA ILE A 190 -34.58 14.76 -3.41
C ILE A 190 -33.73 15.98 -3.07
N ILE A 191 -33.87 16.47 -1.84
CA ILE A 191 -33.13 17.63 -1.34
C ILE A 191 -32.10 17.11 -0.34
N ALA A 192 -30.84 17.03 -0.75
CA ALA A 192 -29.72 16.57 0.06
C ALA A 192 -28.78 17.75 0.37
N ASP A 193 -28.80 18.20 1.63
CA ASP A 193 -28.21 19.46 2.08
C ASP A 193 -28.64 20.67 1.24
N LYS A 194 -27.80 21.13 0.31
CA LYS A 194 -28.07 22.28 -0.59
C LYS A 194 -28.27 21.88 -2.05
N LYS A 195 -28.30 20.58 -2.35
CA LYS A 195 -28.49 20.06 -3.71
C LYS A 195 -29.89 19.48 -3.84
N THR A 196 -30.55 19.83 -4.93
CA THR A 196 -31.86 19.29 -5.31
C THR A 196 -31.68 18.43 -6.54
N PHE A 197 -32.22 17.21 -6.50
CA PHE A 197 -32.27 16.28 -7.62
C PHE A 197 -33.72 16.00 -7.93
N GLU A 198 -34.05 15.91 -9.21
CA GLU A 198 -35.39 15.66 -9.67
C GLU A 198 -35.45 14.27 -10.32
N LEU A 199 -36.43 13.49 -9.91
CA LEU A 199 -36.75 12.19 -10.47
C LEU A 199 -38.11 12.30 -11.15
N GLU A 200 -38.07 12.28 -12.46
CA GLU A 200 -39.24 12.12 -13.32
C GLU A 200 -39.27 10.70 -13.90
N GLU A 201 -40.38 10.37 -14.55
CA GLU A 201 -40.49 9.11 -15.28
C GLU A 201 -39.52 9.07 -16.46
N ASN A 202 -38.75 7.98 -16.58
CA ASN A 202 -37.99 7.71 -17.79
C ASN A 202 -38.89 7.27 -18.95
N THR A 203 -40.00 6.64 -18.62
CA THR A 203 -40.98 6.07 -19.55
C THR A 203 -42.37 6.31 -18.98
N PRO A 204 -43.37 6.69 -19.79
CA PRO A 204 -44.72 6.94 -19.30
C PRO A 204 -45.27 5.77 -18.46
N GLY A 205 -45.72 6.06 -17.24
CA GLY A 205 -46.27 5.09 -16.29
C GLY A 205 -45.22 4.38 -15.41
N GLU A 206 -44.02 4.94 -15.26
CA GLU A 206 -43.00 4.43 -14.33
C GLU A 206 -43.44 4.58 -12.86
N PHE A 207 -44.21 5.62 -12.53
CA PHE A 207 -44.84 5.77 -11.23
C PHE A 207 -46.04 4.84 -11.15
N ASN A 208 -45.89 3.79 -10.35
CA ASN A 208 -46.92 2.79 -10.14
C ASN A 208 -47.84 3.21 -9.00
N SER A 209 -49.12 2.83 -9.07
CA SER A 209 -50.10 3.10 -8.03
C SER A 209 -51.01 1.90 -7.79
N LYS A 210 -51.30 1.59 -6.52
CA LYS A 210 -52.21 0.52 -6.12
C LYS A 210 -52.85 0.79 -4.76
N GLU A 211 -54.13 0.45 -4.63
CA GLU A 211 -54.78 0.45 -3.33
C GLU A 211 -54.28 -0.74 -2.50
N GLU A 212 -53.79 -0.46 -1.30
CA GLU A 212 -53.28 -1.45 -0.35
C GLU A 212 -54.21 -1.50 0.86
N SER A 213 -54.13 -2.57 1.65
CA SER A 213 -54.93 -2.68 2.87
C SER A 213 -54.69 -1.47 3.79
N GLY A 214 -55.70 -0.61 3.91
CA GLY A 214 -55.68 0.60 4.74
C GLY A 214 -55.11 1.85 4.10
N GLY A 215 -54.89 1.90 2.78
CA GLY A 215 -54.50 3.14 2.12
C GLY A 215 -54.07 3.03 0.66
N LYS A 216 -53.43 4.09 0.19
CA LYS A 216 -53.08 4.34 -1.20
C LYS A 216 -51.56 4.31 -1.31
N ARG A 217 -51.04 3.45 -2.19
CA ARG A 217 -49.60 3.25 -2.38
C ARG A 217 -49.21 3.71 -3.77
N GLU A 218 -48.18 4.55 -3.85
CA GLU A 218 -47.54 4.99 -5.08
C GLU A 218 -46.04 4.73 -4.97
N TRP A 219 -45.41 4.15 -5.98
CA TRP A 219 -44.01 3.76 -5.90
C TRP A 219 -43.28 3.87 -7.23
N LEU A 220 -41.96 4.05 -7.11
CA LEU A 220 -41.00 3.98 -8.20
C LEU A 220 -40.00 2.87 -7.87
N ASP A 221 -39.77 1.98 -8.82
CA ASP A 221 -38.72 0.97 -8.71
C ASP A 221 -37.96 0.89 -10.03
N ARG A 222 -36.67 1.28 -10.03
CA ARG A 222 -35.87 1.33 -11.26
C ARG A 222 -34.39 1.11 -11.03
N VAL A 223 -33.71 0.71 -12.10
CA VAL A 223 -32.24 0.67 -12.17
C VAL A 223 -31.70 2.10 -12.19
N ILE A 224 -30.71 2.37 -11.33
CA ILE A 224 -30.06 3.67 -11.20
C ILE A 224 -29.23 3.97 -12.46
N LYS A 225 -29.49 5.13 -13.08
CA LYS A 225 -28.64 5.74 -14.11
C LYS A 225 -27.62 6.72 -13.50
N ASN A 226 -26.82 7.40 -14.32
CA ASN A 226 -25.74 8.29 -13.82
C ASN A 226 -26.26 9.42 -12.93
N GLU A 227 -27.38 10.05 -13.30
CA GLU A 227 -28.00 11.14 -12.55
C GLU A 227 -28.54 10.64 -11.21
N ASP A 228 -29.23 9.49 -11.24
CA ASP A 228 -29.72 8.79 -10.05
C ASP A 228 -28.57 8.39 -9.11
N MET A 229 -27.39 8.07 -9.66
CA MET A 229 -26.20 7.71 -8.89
C MET A 229 -25.67 8.92 -8.11
N LEU A 230 -25.61 10.10 -8.74
CA LEU A 230 -25.20 11.34 -8.06
C LEU A 230 -26.16 11.68 -6.91
N MET A 231 -27.46 11.56 -7.14
CA MET A 231 -28.49 11.72 -6.11
C MET A 231 -28.30 10.70 -4.98
N THR A 232 -28.12 9.42 -5.30
CA THR A 232 -27.97 8.34 -4.30
C THR A 232 -26.73 8.57 -3.42
N LYS A 233 -25.60 8.98 -4.02
CA LYS A 233 -24.39 9.40 -3.29
C LYS A 233 -24.65 10.62 -2.40
N ALA A 234 -25.42 11.60 -2.88
CA ALA A 234 -25.77 12.79 -2.10
C ALA A 234 -26.65 12.44 -0.88
N ILE A 235 -27.64 11.56 -1.03
CA ILE A 235 -28.45 11.07 0.10
C ILE A 235 -27.54 10.42 1.15
N ALA A 236 -26.69 9.48 0.72
CA ALA A 236 -25.80 8.70 1.60
C ALA A 236 -24.80 9.55 2.40
N SER A 237 -24.33 10.66 1.82
CA SER A 237 -23.28 11.52 2.40
C SER A 237 -23.80 12.78 3.09
N SER A 238 -25.04 13.18 2.83
CA SER A 238 -25.61 14.42 3.36
C SER A 238 -25.61 14.48 4.89
N LYS A 239 -25.76 15.67 5.46
CA LYS A 239 -26.15 15.81 6.88
C LYS A 239 -27.66 15.61 7.03
N ILE A 240 -28.43 16.30 6.20
CA ILE A 240 -29.90 16.22 6.15
C ILE A 240 -30.33 15.95 4.72
N ALA A 241 -31.25 15.00 4.54
CA ALA A 241 -31.92 14.81 3.26
C ALA A 241 -33.44 14.75 3.45
N LYS A 242 -34.17 15.31 2.49
CA LYS A 242 -35.64 15.25 2.41
C LYS A 242 -36.04 14.68 1.06
N ILE A 243 -37.16 13.98 1.06
CA ILE A 243 -37.85 13.54 -0.14
C ILE A 243 -39.18 14.28 -0.19
N ARG A 244 -39.44 14.93 -1.32
CA ARG A 244 -40.69 15.62 -1.62
C ARG A 244 -41.33 14.92 -2.82
N PHE A 245 -42.53 14.40 -2.59
CA PHE A 245 -43.40 13.87 -3.62
C PHE A 245 -44.28 15.00 -4.11
N VAL A 246 -44.29 15.23 -5.43
CA VAL A 246 -45.11 16.27 -6.05
C VAL A 246 -46.13 15.60 -6.94
N GLY A 247 -47.41 15.78 -6.59
CA GLY A 247 -48.52 15.46 -7.47
C GLY A 247 -49.12 16.72 -8.07
N LYS A 248 -50.17 16.55 -8.86
CA LYS A 248 -50.82 17.64 -9.59
C LYS A 248 -51.31 18.78 -8.69
N ASP A 249 -51.99 18.44 -7.60
CA ASP A 249 -52.69 19.40 -6.74
C ASP A 249 -52.14 19.49 -5.31
N ASP A 250 -51.16 18.65 -4.95
CA ASP A 250 -50.64 18.57 -3.58
C ASP A 250 -49.17 18.10 -3.54
N VAL A 251 -48.51 18.36 -2.41
CA VAL A 251 -47.13 17.98 -2.15
C VAL A 251 -47.02 17.29 -0.79
N SER A 252 -46.18 16.25 -0.72
CA SER A 252 -45.86 15.59 0.55
C SER A 252 -44.34 15.54 0.73
N THR A 253 -43.85 16.11 1.83
CA THR A 253 -42.42 16.11 2.15
C THR A 253 -42.16 15.37 3.45
N ARG A 254 -41.11 14.55 3.46
CA ARG A 254 -40.57 13.98 4.70
C ARG A 254 -39.05 14.01 4.73
N THR A 255 -38.49 13.97 5.93
CA THR A 255 -37.06 13.76 6.13
C THR A 255 -36.72 12.29 5.83
N ILE A 256 -35.65 12.06 5.08
CA ILE A 256 -35.06 10.73 4.91
C ILE A 256 -34.33 10.39 6.21
N SER A 257 -34.72 9.28 6.82
CA SER A 257 -34.21 8.89 8.14
C SER A 257 -32.72 8.55 8.11
N LYS A 258 -32.09 8.61 9.29
CA LYS A 258 -30.69 8.19 9.45
C LYS A 258 -30.47 6.73 9.03
N ASN A 259 -31.46 5.87 9.27
CA ASN A 259 -31.39 4.46 8.90
C ASN A 259 -31.48 4.27 7.38
N GLU A 260 -32.39 4.96 6.68
CA GLU A 260 -32.46 4.92 5.21
C GLU A 260 -31.15 5.39 4.58
N LYS A 261 -30.57 6.50 5.07
CA LYS A 261 -29.27 7.00 4.58
C LYS A 261 -28.14 6.00 4.80
N LYS A 262 -28.10 5.37 5.98
CA LYS A 262 -27.11 4.34 6.32
C LYS A 262 -27.29 3.09 5.43
N ALA A 263 -28.53 2.66 5.21
CA ALA A 263 -28.84 1.53 4.34
C ALA A 263 -28.37 1.78 2.91
N ILE A 264 -28.69 2.95 2.34
CA ILE A 264 -28.22 3.37 1.01
C ILE A 264 -26.68 3.37 0.96
N LYS A 265 -26.01 3.94 1.97
CA LYS A 265 -24.55 3.92 2.05
C LYS A 265 -23.98 2.50 2.05
N ASN A 266 -24.53 1.60 2.87
CA ASN A 266 -24.08 0.21 2.94
C ASN A 266 -24.28 -0.53 1.61
N VAL A 267 -25.37 -0.24 0.89
CA VAL A 267 -25.64 -0.81 -0.44
C VAL A 267 -24.62 -0.29 -1.46
N LEU A 268 -24.28 1.00 -1.45
CA LEU A 268 -23.21 1.53 -2.33
C LEU A 268 -21.86 0.86 -2.04
N GLU A 269 -21.51 0.65 -0.77
CA GLU A 269 -20.30 -0.08 -0.37
C GLU A 269 -20.31 -1.53 -0.88
N ALA A 270 -21.44 -2.23 -0.72
CA ALA A 270 -21.63 -3.59 -1.19
C ALA A 270 -21.59 -3.69 -2.73
N TYR A 271 -22.11 -2.69 -3.44
CA TYR A 271 -22.11 -2.63 -4.90
C TYR A 271 -20.68 -2.62 -5.45
N VAL A 272 -19.81 -1.76 -4.90
CA VAL A 272 -18.38 -1.74 -5.25
C VAL A 272 -17.70 -3.05 -4.88
N ALA A 273 -18.00 -3.60 -3.70
CA ALA A 273 -17.46 -4.88 -3.24
C ALA A 273 -17.82 -6.07 -4.16
N LEU A 274 -18.96 -5.98 -4.87
CA LEU A 274 -19.41 -6.96 -5.85
C LEU A 274 -18.85 -6.75 -7.27
N GLY A 275 -18.02 -5.72 -7.48
CA GLY A 275 -17.44 -5.39 -8.77
C GLY A 275 -18.17 -4.29 -9.54
N GLY A 276 -19.12 -3.60 -8.90
CA GLY A 276 -19.80 -2.44 -9.46
C GLY A 276 -18.90 -1.21 -9.52
N ASN A 277 -19.22 -0.27 -10.41
CA ASN A 277 -18.46 0.98 -10.55
C ASN A 277 -19.36 2.18 -10.25
N ILE A 278 -18.88 3.05 -9.37
CA ILE A 278 -19.54 4.31 -9.01
C ILE A 278 -18.70 5.44 -9.60
N LYS A 279 -18.76 5.62 -10.93
CA LYS A 279 -18.26 6.85 -11.56
C LYS A 279 -19.23 7.99 -11.22
#